data_AF-A0A6H2CUP4-F1
#
_entry.id   AF-A0A6H2CUP4-F1
#
_cell.length_a   1.000
_cell.length_b   1.000
_cell.length_c   1.000
_cell.angle_alpha   90.00
_cell.angle_beta   90.00
_cell.angle_gamma   90.00
#
_symmetry.space_group_name_H-M   'P 1'
#
loop_
_entity.id
_entity.type
_entity.pdbx_description
1 polymer ?
#
loop_
_entity_poly.entity_id
_entity_poly.type
_entity_poly.pdbx_seq_one_letter_code
_entity_poly.pdbx_strand_id
1 'polypeptide(L)'
;MSDSYMEKALLKLARQINAFDEASLMSLWEKYAEIVANFEPTKRWEEAVIVFNLIQSTRMKNQLFNYNWAQSRMPGEEPSDIDLMALTAPQTPVQREPVQDSPEALEAEEAAREEEKKKARRGKLLTLTPKNRK
;
A
#
# COMPACT_ATOMS: atom_id res chain seq x y z
N MET A 1 -19.48 -5.39 -37.94
CA MET A 1 -18.32 -4.87 -38.72
C MET A 1 -17.62 -3.69 -38.04
N SER A 2 -18.32 -2.89 -37.23
CA SER A 2 -17.75 -1.82 -36.39
C SER A 2 -16.81 -2.30 -35.28
N ASP A 3 -17.07 -3.49 -34.72
CA ASP A 3 -16.39 -3.96 -33.50
C ASP A 3 -14.89 -4.15 -33.70
N SER A 4 -14.47 -4.65 -34.87
CA SER A 4 -13.05 -4.83 -35.19
C SER A 4 -12.28 -3.51 -35.30
N TYR A 5 -12.91 -2.41 -35.73
CA TYR A 5 -12.22 -1.12 -35.89
C TYR A 5 -11.98 -0.45 -34.53
N MET A 6 -13.03 -0.37 -33.70
CA MET A 6 -12.95 0.22 -32.36
C MET A 6 -12.03 -0.59 -31.46
N GLU A 7 -12.12 -1.92 -31.51
CA GLU A 7 -11.21 -2.80 -30.78
C GLU A 7 -9.75 -2.59 -31.21
N LYS A 8 -9.47 -2.49 -32.52
CA LYS A 8 -8.12 -2.19 -33.01
C LYS A 8 -7.60 -0.84 -32.52
N ALA A 9 -8.46 0.18 -32.46
CA ALA A 9 -8.10 1.49 -31.93
C ALA A 9 -7.76 1.42 -30.43
N LEU A 10 -8.60 0.75 -29.63
CA LEU A 10 -8.35 0.54 -28.21
C LEU A 10 -7.09 -0.28 -27.95
N LEU A 11 -6.84 -1.34 -28.72
CA LEU A 11 -5.62 -2.13 -28.63
C LEU A 11 -4.37 -1.32 -28.99
N LYS A 12 -4.48 -0.41 -29.97
CA LYS A 12 -3.38 0.50 -30.33
C LYS A 12 -3.07 1.45 -29.17
N LEU A 13 -4.11 2.03 -28.55
CA LEU A 13 -3.95 2.88 -27.36
C LEU A 13 -3.34 2.10 -26.19
N ALA A 14 -3.83 0.89 -25.90
CA ALA A 14 -3.32 0.04 -24.84
C ALA A 14 -1.82 -0.26 -25.02
N ARG A 15 -1.38 -0.56 -26.26
CA ARG A 15 0.04 -0.77 -26.58
C ARG A 15 0.87 0.50 -26.38
N GLN A 16 0.35 1.66 -26.81
CA GLN A 16 1.03 2.94 -26.62
C GLN A 16 1.19 3.25 -25.13
N ILE A 17 0.15 3.04 -24.33
CA ILE A 17 0.17 3.31 -22.89
C ILE A 17 1.12 2.37 -22.15
N ASN A 18 1.10 1.07 -22.50
CA ASN A 18 2.02 0.09 -21.92
C ASN A 18 3.50 0.36 -22.23
N ALA A 19 3.80 1.20 -23.22
CA ALA A 19 5.18 1.60 -23.53
C ALA A 19 5.69 2.71 -22.61
N PHE A 20 4.82 3.44 -21.91
CA PHE A 20 5.23 4.40 -20.89
C PHE A 20 5.59 3.70 -19.59
N ASP A 21 6.55 4.26 -18.86
CA ASP A 21 6.88 3.82 -17.52
C ASP A 21 5.85 4.34 -16.50
N GLU A 22 5.59 3.52 -15.47
CA GLU A 22 4.61 3.85 -14.43
C GLU A 22 4.99 5.14 -13.69
N ALA A 23 6.28 5.36 -13.44
CA ALA A 23 6.76 6.54 -12.74
C ALA A 23 6.38 7.84 -13.48
N SER A 24 6.54 7.88 -14.80
CA SER A 24 6.13 9.05 -15.59
C SER A 24 4.61 9.24 -15.62
N LEU A 25 3.82 8.17 -15.68
CA LEU A 25 2.36 8.29 -15.61
C LEU A 25 1.87 8.77 -14.24
N MET A 26 2.55 8.36 -13.16
CA MET A 26 2.23 8.82 -11.81
C MET A 26 2.49 10.31 -11.61
N SER A 27 3.44 10.92 -12.33
CA SER A 27 3.65 12.37 -12.29
C SER A 27 2.44 13.18 -12.79
N LEU A 28 1.60 12.58 -13.63
CA LEU A 28 0.36 13.18 -14.13
C LEU A 28 -0.84 12.90 -13.23
N TRP A 29 -0.73 11.93 -12.31
CA TRP A 29 -1.86 11.45 -11.52
C TRP A 29 -2.51 12.57 -10.71
N GLU A 30 -1.72 13.33 -9.93
CA GLU A 30 -2.25 14.40 -9.06
C GLU A 30 -3.00 15.46 -9.85
N LYS A 31 -2.43 15.86 -10.99
CA LYS A 31 -3.04 16.84 -11.91
C LYS A 31 -4.41 16.39 -12.40
N TYR A 32 -4.52 15.14 -12.88
CA TYR A 32 -5.79 14.66 -13.42
C TYR A 32 -6.78 14.29 -12.32
N ALA A 33 -6.32 13.84 -11.16
CA ALA A 33 -7.18 13.61 -9.99
C ALA A 33 -7.87 14.91 -9.55
N GLU A 34 -7.15 16.03 -9.48
CA GLU A 34 -7.70 17.34 -9.12
C GLU A 34 -8.73 17.83 -10.15
N ILE A 35 -8.44 17.68 -11.44
CA ILE A 35 -9.37 18.06 -12.53
C ILE A 35 -10.65 17.22 -12.45
N VAL A 36 -10.53 15.90 -12.24
CA VAL A 36 -11.68 14.99 -12.20
C VAL A 36 -12.54 15.21 -10.94
N ALA A 37 -11.92 15.55 -9.81
CA ALA A 37 -12.63 15.86 -8.56
C ALA A 37 -13.57 17.06 -8.68
N ASN A 38 -13.25 18.01 -9.56
CA ASN A 38 -14.07 19.19 -9.83
C ASN A 38 -14.90 18.97 -11.09
N PHE A 39 -16.14 18.49 -10.94
CA PHE A 39 -17.02 18.22 -12.08
C PHE A 39 -17.29 19.49 -12.89
N GLU A 40 -17.03 19.41 -14.20
CA GLU A 40 -17.43 20.41 -15.18
C GLU A 40 -18.10 19.72 -16.38
N PRO A 41 -19.26 20.21 -16.88
CA PRO A 41 -19.90 19.65 -18.06
C PRO A 41 -19.20 20.12 -19.35
N THR A 42 -17.90 19.84 -19.46
CA THR A 42 -17.06 20.25 -20.59
C THR A 42 -16.37 19.05 -21.23
N LYS A 43 -16.13 19.13 -22.55
CA LYS A 43 -15.35 18.09 -23.27
C LYS A 43 -13.96 17.88 -22.66
N ARG A 44 -13.35 18.96 -22.16
CA ARG A 44 -12.05 18.90 -21.51
C ARG A 44 -12.09 18.06 -20.23
N TRP A 45 -13.18 18.17 -19.45
CA TRP A 45 -13.36 17.33 -18.28
C TRP A 45 -13.57 15.87 -18.66
N GLU A 46 -14.39 15.58 -19.68
CA GLU A 46 -14.56 14.21 -20.19
C GLU A 46 -13.23 13.59 -20.63
N GLU A 47 -12.41 14.34 -21.36
CA GLU A 47 -11.07 13.93 -21.77
C GLU A 47 -10.16 13.69 -20.54
N ALA A 48 -10.21 14.56 -19.53
CA ALA A 48 -9.44 14.40 -18.31
C ALA A 48 -9.82 13.14 -17.52
N VAL A 49 -11.11 12.80 -17.47
CA VAL A 49 -11.60 11.55 -16.86
C VAL A 49 -11.05 10.34 -17.61
N ILE A 50 -11.07 10.36 -18.95
CA ILE A 50 -10.53 9.26 -19.75
C ILE A 50 -9.03 9.10 -19.48
N VAL A 51 -8.25 10.19 -19.53
CA VAL A 51 -6.81 10.15 -19.24
C VAL A 51 -6.54 9.62 -17.83
N PHE A 52 -7.29 10.08 -16.83
CA PHE A 52 -7.17 9.59 -15.46
C PHE A 52 -7.40 8.07 -15.40
N ASN A 53 -8.47 7.55 -16.01
CA ASN A 53 -8.75 6.12 -16.05
C ASN A 53 -7.68 5.29 -16.78
N LEU A 54 -7.02 5.86 -17.79
CA LEU A 54 -5.89 5.20 -18.45
C LEU A 54 -4.68 5.05 -17.51
N ILE A 55 -4.40 6.07 -16.70
CA ILE A 55 -3.35 6.00 -15.66
C ILE A 55 -3.71 4.91 -14.63
N GLN A 56 -4.95 4.89 -14.15
CA GLN A 56 -5.42 3.88 -13.20
C GLN A 56 -5.34 2.46 -13.77
N SER A 57 -5.64 2.29 -15.06
CA SER A 57 -5.57 1.01 -15.76
C SER A 57 -4.14 0.45 -15.78
N THR A 58 -3.13 1.29 -16.00
CA THR A 58 -1.72 0.86 -15.94
C THR A 58 -1.34 0.37 -14.56
N ARG A 59 -1.77 1.08 -13.52
CA ARG A 59 -1.50 0.69 -12.13
C ARG A 59 -2.18 -0.62 -11.77
N MET A 60 -3.46 -0.75 -12.08
CA MET A 60 -4.22 -1.99 -11.87
C MET A 60 -3.54 -3.17 -12.56
N LYS A 61 -3.09 -3.01 -13.81
CA LYS A 61 -2.34 -4.04 -14.54
C LYS A 61 -1.06 -4.44 -13.82
N ASN A 62 -0.28 -3.48 -13.32
CA ASN A 62 0.97 -3.77 -12.61
C ASN A 62 0.72 -4.49 -11.27
N GLN A 63 -0.33 -4.10 -10.55
CA GLN A 63 -0.73 -4.75 -9.31
C GLN A 63 -1.18 -6.21 -9.56
N LEU A 64 -2.00 -6.43 -10.60
CA LEU A 64 -2.40 -7.77 -11.02
C LEU A 64 -1.21 -8.63 -11.46
N PHE A 65 -0.23 -8.03 -12.15
CA PHE A 65 0.99 -8.73 -12.52
C PHE A 65 1.77 -9.17 -11.27
N ASN A 66 1.99 -8.26 -10.32
CA ASN A 66 2.70 -8.54 -9.08
C ASN A 66 2.00 -9.62 -8.24
N TYR A 67 0.67 -9.58 -8.17
CA TYR A 67 -0.13 -10.59 -7.48
C TYR A 67 0.05 -11.98 -8.10
N ASN A 68 -0.18 -12.11 -9.42
CA ASN A 68 -0.06 -13.40 -10.11
C ASN A 68 1.38 -13.93 -10.07
N TRP A 69 2.37 -13.03 -10.09
CA TRP A 69 3.77 -13.39 -9.94
C TRP A 69 4.10 -13.92 -8.54
N ALA A 70 3.59 -13.30 -7.48
CA ALA A 70 3.77 -13.74 -6.10
C ALA A 70 3.14 -15.12 -5.86
N GLN A 71 1.90 -15.31 -6.32
CA GLN A 71 1.19 -16.59 -6.28
C GLN A 71 1.98 -17.73 -6.97
N SER A 72 2.64 -17.43 -8.09
CA SER A 72 3.46 -18.40 -8.81
C SER A 72 4.74 -18.80 -8.06
N ARG A 73 5.16 -18.06 -7.03
CA ARG A 73 6.38 -18.32 -6.24
C ARG A 73 6.12 -18.92 -4.86
N MET A 74 4.88 -18.91 -4.38
CA MET A 74 4.47 -19.47 -3.09
C MET A 74 3.30 -20.45 -3.29
N PRO A 75 3.55 -21.65 -3.83
CA PRO A 75 2.49 -22.66 -3.97
C PRO A 75 2.10 -23.18 -2.59
N GLY A 76 1.03 -22.63 -2.01
CA GLY A 76 0.44 -23.09 -0.75
C GLY A 76 -0.01 -22.01 0.23
N GLU A 77 0.27 -20.72 -0.04
CA GLU A 77 -0.20 -19.61 0.80
C GLU A 77 -1.56 -19.11 0.27
N GLU A 78 -2.56 -19.03 1.15
CA GLU A 78 -3.92 -18.56 0.80
C GLU A 78 -3.85 -17.16 0.18
N PRO A 79 -4.57 -16.90 -0.93
CA PRO A 79 -4.48 -15.63 -1.63
C PRO A 79 -4.92 -14.48 -0.73
N SER A 80 -4.02 -13.51 -0.54
CA SER A 80 -4.36 -12.25 0.10
C SER A 80 -5.37 -11.51 -0.76
N ASP A 81 -6.48 -11.13 -0.13
CA ASP A 81 -7.62 -10.51 -0.81
C ASP A 81 -7.17 -9.18 -1.44
N ILE A 82 -7.31 -9.06 -2.76
CA ILE A 82 -6.94 -7.84 -3.46
C ILE A 82 -8.08 -6.84 -3.31
N ASP A 83 -7.86 -5.78 -2.53
CA ASP A 83 -8.76 -4.63 -2.58
C ASP A 83 -8.55 -3.89 -3.92
N LEU A 84 -9.38 -4.28 -4.90
CA LEU A 84 -9.39 -3.72 -6.25
C LEU A 84 -9.64 -2.20 -6.25
N MET A 85 -10.35 -1.66 -5.25
CA MET A 85 -10.53 -0.21 -5.11
C MET A 85 -9.26 0.46 -4.59
N ALA A 86 -8.55 -0.16 -3.65
CA ALA A 86 -7.27 0.37 -3.15
C ALA A 86 -6.15 0.40 -4.22
N LEU A 87 -6.24 -0.41 -5.28
CA LEU A 87 -5.26 -0.43 -6.38
C LEU A 87 -5.17 0.88 -7.17
N THR A 88 -6.13 1.77 -7.00
CA THR A 88 -6.24 3.02 -7.76
C THR A 88 -5.98 4.26 -6.89
N ALA A 89 -6.07 4.15 -5.56
CA ALA A 89 -5.75 5.23 -4.61
C ALA A 89 -4.23 5.31 -4.38
N PRO A 90 -3.54 6.45 -4.46
CA PRO A 90 -2.07 6.54 -4.40
C PRO A 90 -1.55 5.73 -3.21
N GLN A 91 -0.56 4.86 -3.46
CA GLN A 91 0.00 4.00 -2.41
C GLN A 91 0.54 4.92 -1.30
N THR A 92 -0.20 5.07 -0.21
CA THR A 92 0.41 5.48 1.05
C THR A 92 1.35 4.33 1.40
N PRO A 93 2.61 4.56 1.79
CA PRO A 93 3.51 3.47 2.13
C PRO A 93 2.83 2.66 3.24
N VAL A 94 2.24 1.53 2.87
CA VAL A 94 1.77 0.54 3.83
C VAL A 94 3.07 0.07 4.45
N GLN A 95 3.34 0.53 5.67
CA GLN A 95 4.33 -0.09 6.53
C GLN A 95 3.93 -1.55 6.54
N ARG A 96 4.69 -2.40 5.84
CA ARG A 96 4.59 -3.84 6.02
C ARG A 96 4.85 -4.04 7.50
N GLU A 97 3.82 -4.31 8.28
CA GLU A 97 4.05 -4.80 9.63
C GLU A 97 4.94 -6.04 9.49
N PRO A 98 6.07 -6.11 10.21
CA PRO A 98 6.99 -7.21 10.06
C PRO A 98 6.25 -8.48 10.45
N VAL A 99 6.14 -9.40 9.50
CA VAL A 99 5.70 -10.78 9.74
C VAL A 99 6.60 -11.32 10.86
N GLN A 100 6.00 -11.57 12.03
CA GLN A 100 6.63 -11.93 13.31
C GLN A 100 7.31 -13.31 13.34
N ASP A 101 7.73 -13.84 12.19
CA ASP A 101 8.30 -15.18 12.08
C ASP A 101 9.80 -15.15 11.73
N SER A 102 10.53 -14.23 12.36
CA SER A 102 11.99 -14.28 12.40
C SER A 102 12.46 -14.76 13.78
N PRO A 103 13.31 -15.81 13.85
CA PRO A 103 13.73 -16.43 15.11
C PRO A 103 14.47 -15.47 16.06
N GLU A 104 15.00 -14.34 15.56
CA GLU A 104 15.63 -13.30 16.38
C GLU A 104 14.65 -12.54 17.30
N ALA A 105 13.36 -12.47 16.95
CA ALA A 105 12.35 -11.77 17.77
C ALA A 105 11.97 -12.58 19.02
N LEU A 106 11.98 -13.92 18.91
CA LEU A 106 11.66 -14.83 20.01
C LEU A 106 12.77 -14.83 21.07
N GLU A 107 14.05 -14.76 20.67
CA GLU A 107 15.18 -14.64 21.60
C GLU A 107 15.20 -13.30 22.35
N ALA A 108 14.77 -12.22 21.69
CA ALA A 108 14.68 -10.89 22.30
C ALA A 108 13.54 -10.79 23.34
N GLU A 109 12.38 -11.41 23.09
CA GLU A 109 11.28 -11.48 24.07
C GLU A 109 11.65 -12.35 25.28
N GLU A 110 12.36 -13.46 25.08
CA GLU A 110 12.75 -14.36 26.16
C GLU A 110 13.79 -13.71 27.10
N ALA A 111 14.75 -12.96 26.53
CA ALA A 111 15.73 -12.18 27.29
C ALA A 111 15.08 -11.02 28.08
N ALA A 112 14.07 -10.34 27.50
CA ALA A 112 13.33 -9.28 28.18
C ALA A 112 12.50 -9.83 29.36
N ARG A 113 11.92 -11.04 29.22
CA ARG A 113 11.18 -11.72 30.29
C ARG A 113 12.07 -12.16 31.47
N GLU A 114 13.33 -12.51 31.22
CA GLU A 114 14.29 -12.83 32.29
C GLU A 114 14.75 -11.59 33.07
N GLU A 115 14.95 -10.45 32.39
CA GLU A 115 15.33 -9.20 33.06
C GLU A 115 14.24 -8.67 34.00
N GLU A 116 12.97 -8.78 33.59
CA GLU A 116 11.84 -8.27 34.37
C GLU A 116 11.66 -9.06 35.69
N LYS A 117 11.87 -10.37 35.66
CA LYS A 117 11.85 -11.23 36.86
C LYS A 117 12.97 -10.88 37.86
N LYS A 118 14.14 -10.42 37.40
CA LYS A 118 15.25 -10.00 38.28
C LYS A 118 14.95 -8.67 38.97
N LYS A 119 14.24 -7.74 38.31
CA LYS A 119 13.87 -6.43 38.89
C LYS A 119 12.80 -6.55 40.00
N ALA A 120 11.88 -7.51 39.89
CA ALA A 120 10.84 -7.75 40.90
C ALA A 120 11.37 -8.23 42.27
N ARG A 121 12.61 -8.73 42.36
CA ARG A 121 13.21 -9.27 43.60
C ARG A 121 13.96 -8.25 44.46
N ARG A 122 14.16 -7.00 44.01
CA ARG A 122 14.82 -5.96 44.81
C ARG A 122 13.76 -5.14 45.56
N GLY A 123 13.64 -5.44 46.85
CA GLY A 123 12.58 -4.97 47.75
C GLY A 123 12.43 -3.45 47.90
N LYS A 124 11.20 -3.03 48.21
CA LYS A 124 10.80 -1.65 48.48
C LYS A 124 11.45 -1.17 49.78
N LEU A 125 12.30 -0.13 49.70
CA LEU A 125 12.76 0.62 50.87
C LEU A 125 11.61 1.53 51.36
N LEU A 126 11.17 1.35 52.59
CA LEU A 126 10.23 2.24 53.27
C LEU A 126 10.91 3.58 53.59
N THR A 127 10.34 4.69 53.13
CA THR A 127 10.77 6.05 53.49
C THR A 127 10.13 6.45 54.82
N LEU A 128 10.96 6.82 55.81
CA LEU A 128 10.51 7.37 57.09
C LEU A 128 10.97 8.82 57.21
N THR A 129 10.02 9.77 57.18
CA THR A 129 10.26 11.18 57.51
C THR A 129 9.97 11.42 59.00
N PRO A 130 10.92 11.95 59.79
CA PRO A 130 10.65 12.32 61.18
C PRO A 130 9.88 13.65 61.27
N LYS A 131 8.90 13.65 62.17
CA LYS A 131 7.91 14.69 62.46
C LYS A 131 8.54 15.83 63.28
N ASN A 132 8.42 17.07 62.79
CA ASN A 132 8.82 18.29 63.50
C ASN A 132 8.18 18.36 64.91
N ARG A 133 8.96 18.81 65.90
CA ARG A 133 8.46 19.30 67.18
C ARG A 133 9.07 20.68 67.47
N LYS A 134 8.20 21.54 67.99
CA LYS A 134 8.34 22.96 68.35
C LYS A 134 9.69 23.37 68.93
#